data_AF-A0A0C3QAQ4-F1
#
_entry.id   AF-A0A0C3QAQ4-F1
#
_cell.length_a   1.000
_cell.length_b   1.000
_cell.length_c   1.000
_cell.angle_alpha   90.00
_cell.angle_beta   90.00
_cell.angle_gamma   90.00
#
_symmetry.space_group_name_H-M   'P 1'
#
loop_
_entity.id
_entity.type
_entity.pdbx_description
1 polymer ?
#
loop_
_entity_poly.entity_id
_entity_poly.type
_entity_poly.pdbx_seq_one_letter_code
_entity_poly.pdbx_strand_id
1 'polypeptide(L)'
;FALANGLFRGTLPDRFQDLTWVEEMVCSIYRTTARVTRLYQSLNPADPLVFHGNTCAYDMNILSTATVLPRTPSDILGQLSVVFVGPGPLKETALKSVFRIRKSKVWDFLLWLKENNPLYKDRLLSLDQLYLYEEDGCIPGLEDATIVD
;
A
#
# COMPACT_ATOMS: atom_id res chain seq x y z
N PHE A 1 11.75 -17.55 4.62
CA PHE A 1 10.39 -18.11 4.47
C PHE A 1 10.34 -19.51 5.09
N ALA A 2 9.44 -19.78 6.03
CA ALA A 2 9.42 -21.03 6.80
C ALA A 2 8.46 -22.07 6.18
N LEU A 3 9.02 -23.01 5.41
CA LEU A 3 8.34 -24.22 4.92
C LEU A 3 7.73 -25.03 6.07
N ALA A 4 8.39 -25.00 7.24
CA ALA A 4 8.00 -25.71 8.46
C ALA A 4 6.60 -25.34 8.99
N ASN A 5 6.11 -24.13 8.69
CA ASN A 5 4.85 -23.64 9.23
C ASN A 5 3.70 -23.77 8.22
N GLY A 6 3.95 -24.36 7.04
CA GLY A 6 2.97 -24.45 5.94
C GLY A 6 2.57 -23.10 5.35
N LEU A 7 3.32 -22.03 5.67
CA LEU A 7 3.07 -20.66 5.20
C LEU A 7 3.81 -20.32 3.91
N PHE A 8 4.59 -21.26 3.36
CA PHE A 8 5.20 -21.10 2.05
C PHE A 8 4.13 -21.21 0.97
N ARG A 9 3.81 -20.09 0.32
CA ARG A 9 2.78 -19.98 -0.72
C ARG A 9 3.33 -20.11 -2.15
N GLY A 10 4.62 -20.47 -2.29
CA GLY A 10 5.30 -20.54 -3.59
C GLY A 10 5.89 -19.21 -4.04
N THR A 11 6.16 -19.11 -5.33
CA THR A 11 6.69 -17.91 -5.99
C THR A 11 5.57 -17.10 -6.61
N LEU A 12 5.65 -15.78 -6.47
CA LEU A 12 4.73 -14.87 -7.12
C LEU A 12 5.01 -14.84 -8.64
N PRO A 13 3.99 -14.91 -9.51
CA PRO A 13 4.16 -14.80 -10.96
C PRO A 13 4.86 -13.50 -11.38
N ASP A 14 5.65 -13.55 -12.46
CA ASP A 14 6.48 -12.42 -12.94
C ASP A 14 5.69 -11.12 -13.12
N ARG A 15 4.44 -11.22 -13.58
CA ARG A 15 3.54 -10.06 -13.79
C ARG A 15 3.21 -9.25 -12.52
N PHE A 16 3.48 -9.83 -11.35
CA PHE A 16 3.21 -9.20 -10.05
C PHE A 16 4.49 -8.88 -9.28
N GLN A 17 5.68 -9.17 -9.81
CA GLN A 17 6.97 -8.91 -9.14
C GLN A 17 7.24 -7.42 -8.92
N ASP A 18 6.64 -6.55 -9.74
CA ASP A 18 6.71 -5.10 -9.66
C ASP A 18 5.51 -4.48 -8.91
N LEU A 19 4.75 -5.27 -8.13
CA LEU A 19 3.73 -4.71 -7.24
C LEU A 19 4.37 -3.70 -6.26
N THR A 20 3.74 -2.54 -6.13
CA THR A 20 4.17 -1.58 -5.11
C THR A 20 3.72 -2.10 -3.74
N TRP A 21 4.47 -1.72 -2.70
CA TRP A 21 4.06 -2.05 -1.34
C TRP A 21 2.68 -1.50 -1.00
N VAL A 22 2.25 -0.38 -1.63
CA VAL A 22 0.91 0.19 -1.44
C VAL A 22 -0.15 -0.73 -2.05
N GLU A 23 0.07 -1.22 -3.27
CA GLU A 23 -0.82 -2.18 -3.92
C GLU A 23 -0.97 -3.46 -3.08
N GLU A 24 0.10 -3.93 -2.45
CA GLU A 24 0.04 -5.03 -1.48
C GLU A 24 -0.79 -4.67 -0.24
N MET A 25 -0.71 -3.43 0.26
CA MET A 25 -1.53 -2.98 1.39
C MET A 25 -3.02 -3.03 1.05
N VAL A 26 -3.36 -2.55 -0.14
CA VAL A 26 -4.74 -2.53 -0.65
C VAL A 26 -5.32 -3.94 -0.75
N CYS A 27 -4.49 -4.95 -1.04
CA CYS A 27 -4.89 -6.35 -1.15
C CYS A 27 -4.84 -7.14 0.16
N SER A 28 -4.42 -6.55 1.27
CA SER A 28 -4.18 -7.29 2.51
C SER A 28 -5.46 -7.54 3.34
N ILE A 29 -5.68 -8.79 3.75
CA ILE A 29 -6.82 -9.17 4.58
C ILE A 29 -6.67 -8.63 6.00
N TYR A 30 -5.51 -8.86 6.62
CA TYR A 30 -5.23 -8.53 8.00
C TYR A 30 -4.17 -7.44 8.07
N ARG A 31 -4.41 -6.43 8.90
CA ARG A 31 -3.40 -5.42 9.20
C ARG A 31 -3.39 -5.11 10.69
N THR A 32 -2.20 -5.15 11.25
CA THR A 32 -1.89 -4.88 12.66
C THR A 32 -0.86 -3.76 12.81
N THR A 33 -0.41 -3.17 11.71
CA THR A 33 0.75 -2.28 11.68
C THR A 33 0.36 -0.93 11.09
N ALA A 34 0.69 0.14 11.81
CA ALA A 34 0.66 1.49 11.29
C ALA A 34 2.04 1.81 10.69
N ARG A 35 2.09 2.58 9.60
CA ARG A 35 3.35 2.88 8.92
C ARG A 35 3.60 4.38 8.88
N VAL A 36 4.78 4.81 9.34
CA VAL A 36 5.22 6.20 9.28
C VAL A 36 6.34 6.30 8.26
N THR A 37 6.05 6.90 7.12
CA THR A 37 7.03 7.10 6.06
C THR A 37 7.59 8.50 6.14
N ARG A 38 8.92 8.64 6.20
CA ARG A 38 9.58 9.93 6.03
C ARG A 38 10.16 10.04 4.62
N LEU A 39 9.69 11.03 3.87
CA LEU A 39 10.24 11.39 2.56
C LEU A 39 11.21 12.54 2.74
N TYR A 40 12.48 12.31 2.44
CA TYR A 40 13.51 13.34 2.53
C TYR A 40 13.79 13.92 1.16
N GLN A 41 13.82 15.24 1.05
CA GLN A 41 14.33 15.88 -0.16
C GLN A 41 15.85 15.78 -0.20
N SER A 42 16.38 15.21 -1.27
CA SER A 42 17.81 15.06 -1.53
C SER A 42 18.34 16.21 -2.38
N LEU A 43 19.59 16.56 -2.14
CA LEU A 43 20.33 17.55 -2.95
C LEU A 43 20.84 16.95 -4.27
N ASN A 44 20.78 15.62 -4.45
CA ASN A 44 21.20 14.96 -5.68
C ASN A 44 20.09 15.07 -6.74
N PRO A 45 20.35 15.69 -7.90
CA PRO A 45 19.34 15.82 -8.97
C PRO A 45 18.87 14.47 -9.54
N ALA A 46 19.70 13.43 -9.45
CA ALA A 46 19.39 12.11 -9.98
C ALA A 46 18.46 11.28 -9.08
N ASP A 47 18.43 11.59 -7.78
CA ASP A 47 17.52 10.95 -6.82
C ASP A 47 17.05 12.01 -5.83
N PRO A 48 16.02 12.81 -6.21
CA PRO A 48 15.61 13.98 -5.45
C PRO A 48 14.90 13.63 -4.14
N LEU A 49 14.61 12.35 -3.89
CA LEU A 49 13.80 11.90 -2.76
C LEU A 49 14.38 10.62 -2.15
N VAL A 50 14.93 10.72 -0.93
CA VAL A 50 15.34 9.53 -0.18
C VAL A 50 14.19 9.10 0.72
N PHE A 51 13.64 7.92 0.42
CA PHE A 51 12.62 7.29 1.25
C PHE A 51 13.26 6.66 2.50
N HIS A 52 12.92 7.18 3.67
CA HIS A 52 13.21 6.55 4.95
C HIS A 52 11.88 6.15 5.60
N GLY A 53 11.43 4.92 5.34
CA GLY A 53 10.21 4.37 5.94
C GLY A 53 10.49 3.70 7.27
N ASN A 54 9.87 4.17 8.35
CA ASN A 54 9.87 3.48 9.63
C ASN A 54 8.55 2.70 9.76
N THR A 55 8.62 1.39 9.88
CA THR A 55 7.44 0.56 10.16
C THR A 55 7.29 0.42 11.68
N CYS A 56 6.32 1.13 12.26
CA CYS A 56 6.03 1.05 13.69
C CYS A 56 4.88 0.05 13.93
N ALA A 57 5.20 -1.17 14.34
CA ALA A 57 4.20 -2.10 14.85
C ALA A 57 3.82 -1.69 16.28
N TYR A 58 2.85 -0.78 16.41
CA TYR A 58 2.20 -0.51 17.69
C TYR A 58 1.06 -1.51 17.89
N ASP A 59 0.78 -1.89 19.14
CA ASP A 59 -0.39 -2.71 19.48
C ASP A 59 -1.67 -1.88 19.31
N MET A 60 -2.07 -1.71 18.05
CA MET A 60 -3.42 -1.28 17.74
C MET A 60 -4.30 -2.48 18.05
N ASN A 61 -5.01 -2.44 19.18
CA ASN A 61 -6.04 -3.42 19.56
C ASN A 61 -7.28 -3.35 18.64
N ILE A 62 -7.03 -3.23 17.34
CA ILE A 62 -7.97 -3.15 16.23
C ILE A 62 -7.38 -4.06 15.15
N LEU A 63 -7.67 -5.35 15.23
CA LEU A 63 -7.54 -6.26 14.09
C LEU A 63 -8.57 -5.82 13.04
N SER A 64 -8.20 -4.84 12.21
CA SER A 64 -9.01 -4.48 11.05
C SER A 64 -8.91 -5.63 10.05
N THR A 65 -9.94 -6.47 10.02
CA THR A 65 -10.05 -7.56 9.06
C THR A 65 -10.93 -7.10 7.90
N ALA A 66 -10.37 -7.06 6.70
CA ALA A 66 -11.13 -6.69 5.51
C ALA A 66 -12.11 -7.82 5.13
N THR A 67 -13.40 -7.54 5.19
CA THR A 67 -14.46 -8.43 4.70
C THR A 67 -14.65 -8.29 3.18
N VAL A 68 -14.39 -7.09 2.66
CA VAL A 68 -14.43 -6.73 1.24
C VAL A 68 -13.05 -6.19 0.82
N LEU A 69 -12.60 -6.57 -0.37
CA LEU A 69 -11.35 -6.12 -0.98
C LEU A 69 -11.62 -5.55 -2.39
N PRO A 70 -10.78 -4.64 -2.93
CA PRO A 70 -9.64 -3.98 -2.30
C PRO A 70 -10.03 -3.09 -1.10
N ARG A 71 -9.13 -2.90 -0.13
CA ARG A 71 -9.37 -1.94 0.97
C ARG A 71 -9.65 -0.55 0.42
N THR A 72 -10.47 0.23 1.12
CA THR A 72 -10.81 1.60 0.69
C THR A 72 -9.62 2.55 0.91
N PRO A 73 -9.54 3.68 0.18
CA PRO A 73 -8.53 4.69 0.43
C PRO A 73 -8.49 5.15 1.90
N SER A 74 -9.66 5.31 2.51
CA SER A 74 -9.80 5.69 3.92
C SER A 74 -9.19 4.67 4.87
N ASP A 75 -9.34 3.37 4.60
CA ASP A 75 -8.71 2.31 5.40
C ASP A 75 -7.18 2.37 5.33
N ILE A 76 -6.65 2.69 4.13
CA ILE A 76 -5.21 2.80 3.91
C ILE A 76 -4.65 4.05 4.58
N LEU A 77 -5.31 5.20 4.43
CA LEU A 77 -4.92 6.46 5.09
C LEU A 77 -4.93 6.34 6.62
N GLY A 78 -5.92 5.64 7.19
CA GLY A 78 -5.97 5.42 8.64
C GLY A 78 -4.78 4.62 9.21
N GLN A 79 -3.99 3.98 8.36
CA GLN A 79 -2.85 3.14 8.73
C GLN A 79 -1.52 3.62 8.16
N LEU A 80 -1.53 4.71 7.39
CA LEU A 80 -0.37 5.27 6.72
C LEU A 80 -0.25 6.75 7.05
N SER A 81 0.87 7.12 7.69
CA SER A 81 1.25 8.51 7.89
C SER A 81 2.49 8.82 7.06
N VAL A 82 2.46 9.95 6.36
CA VAL A 82 3.59 10.42 5.56
C VAL A 82 4.08 11.74 6.14
N VAL A 83 5.37 11.82 6.39
CA VAL A 83 6.05 13.03 6.84
C VAL A 83 7.04 13.42 5.76
N PHE A 84 6.90 14.60 5.19
CA PHE A 84 7.84 15.16 4.24
C PHE A 84 8.83 16.05 4.98
N VAL A 85 10.11 15.79 4.80
CA VAL A 85 11.21 16.53 5.42
C VAL A 85 12.06 17.15 4.31
N GLY A 86 12.00 18.47 4.15
CA GLY A 86 12.74 19.12 3.07
C GLY A 86 12.57 20.64 3.00
N PRO A 87 13.53 21.35 2.39
CA PRO A 87 13.54 22.81 2.33
C PRO A 87 12.52 23.43 1.36
N GLY A 88 11.73 22.62 0.64
CA GLY A 88 10.81 23.07 -0.40
C GLY A 88 9.41 22.47 -0.30
N PRO A 89 8.45 22.96 -1.13
CA PRO A 89 7.10 22.41 -1.14
C PRO A 89 7.10 20.96 -1.63
N LEU A 90 6.25 20.14 -1.01
CA LEU A 90 6.00 18.78 -1.45
C LEU A 90 5.46 18.79 -2.88
N LYS A 91 6.13 18.07 -3.78
CA LYS A 91 5.66 17.88 -5.15
C LYS A 91 4.71 16.69 -5.22
N GLU A 92 3.57 16.85 -5.86
CA GLU A 92 2.61 15.77 -6.11
C GLU A 92 3.27 14.54 -6.77
N THR A 93 4.20 14.78 -7.70
CA THR A 93 4.96 13.73 -8.39
C THR A 93 5.81 12.89 -7.45
N ALA A 94 6.25 13.45 -6.32
CA ALA A 94 7.02 12.74 -5.29
C ALA A 94 6.15 11.65 -4.65
N LEU A 95 4.93 12.01 -4.23
CA LEU A 95 3.99 11.08 -3.62
C LEU A 95 3.55 10.02 -4.63
N LYS A 96 3.23 10.43 -5.87
CA LYS A 96 2.86 9.49 -6.94
C LYS A 96 3.95 8.47 -7.24
N SER A 97 5.23 8.81 -7.11
CA SER A 97 6.31 7.84 -7.35
C SER A 97 6.38 6.71 -6.31
N VAL A 98 6.01 7.00 -5.07
CA VAL A 98 6.15 6.06 -3.93
C VAL A 98 4.83 5.36 -3.60
N PHE A 99 3.71 6.07 -3.72
CA PHE A 99 2.38 5.64 -3.28
C PHE A 99 1.41 5.36 -4.44
N ARG A 100 1.97 5.02 -5.61
CA ARG A 100 1.20 4.70 -6.81
C ARG A 100 0.35 3.45 -6.66
N ILE A 101 -0.87 3.51 -7.17
CA ILE A 101 -1.79 2.36 -7.26
C ILE A 101 -2.27 2.19 -8.70
N ARG A 102 -2.00 1.02 -9.29
CA ARG A 102 -2.54 0.61 -10.60
C ARG A 102 -3.77 -0.27 -10.39
N LYS A 103 -4.95 0.21 -10.75
CA LYS A 103 -6.22 -0.48 -10.49
C LYS A 103 -6.29 -1.85 -11.16
N SER A 104 -5.92 -1.91 -12.43
CA SER A 104 -5.87 -3.16 -13.20
C SER A 104 -5.00 -4.21 -12.50
N LYS A 105 -3.82 -3.80 -12.03
CA LYS A 105 -2.88 -4.69 -11.36
C LYS A 105 -3.38 -5.18 -10.00
N VAL A 106 -3.97 -4.29 -9.21
CA VAL A 106 -4.62 -4.64 -7.93
C VAL A 106 -5.75 -5.65 -8.16
N TRP A 107 -6.59 -5.41 -9.17
CA TRP A 107 -7.70 -6.29 -9.48
C TRP A 107 -7.25 -7.67 -9.94
N ASP A 108 -6.31 -7.71 -10.90
CA ASP A 108 -5.73 -8.97 -11.40
C ASP A 108 -5.04 -9.75 -10.28
N PHE A 109 -4.39 -9.06 -9.35
CA PHE A 109 -3.75 -9.68 -8.21
C PHE A 109 -4.78 -10.26 -7.23
N LEU A 110 -5.88 -9.55 -6.95
CA LEU A 110 -6.96 -10.06 -6.10
C LEU A 110 -7.65 -11.30 -6.69
N LEU A 111 -7.86 -11.32 -8.01
CA LEU A 111 -8.38 -12.50 -8.72
C LEU A 111 -7.41 -13.68 -8.61
N TRP A 112 -6.12 -13.45 -8.86
CA TRP A 112 -5.10 -14.47 -8.70
C TRP A 112 -5.02 -14.99 -7.27
N LEU A 113 -5.11 -14.10 -6.27
CA LEU A 113 -5.14 -14.47 -4.85
C LEU A 113 -6.36 -15.33 -4.52
N LYS A 114 -7.53 -15.05 -5.08
CA LYS A 114 -8.73 -15.88 -4.91
C LYS A 114 -8.52 -17.32 -5.38
N GLU A 115 -7.87 -17.47 -6.52
CA GLU A 115 -7.61 -18.78 -7.12
C GLU A 115 -6.52 -19.55 -6.36
N ASN A 116 -5.47 -18.87 -5.89
CA ASN A 116 -4.24 -19.49 -5.41
C ASN A 116 -4.05 -19.45 -3.89
N ASN A 117 -4.80 -18.61 -3.18
CA ASN A 117 -4.69 -18.45 -1.73
C ASN A 117 -6.02 -18.77 -1.03
N PRO A 118 -6.10 -19.88 -0.27
CA PRO A 118 -7.28 -20.26 0.51
C PRO A 118 -7.85 -19.15 1.40
N LEU A 119 -7.02 -18.23 1.91
CA LEU A 119 -7.48 -17.12 2.76
C LEU A 119 -8.37 -16.12 2.02
N TYR A 120 -8.27 -16.08 0.69
CA TYR A 120 -8.96 -15.14 -0.18
C TYR A 120 -10.22 -15.72 -0.85
N LYS A 121 -10.40 -17.05 -0.81
CA LYS A 121 -11.51 -17.74 -1.50
C LYS A 121 -12.88 -17.16 -1.17
N ASP A 122 -13.15 -16.95 0.12
CA ASP A 122 -14.44 -16.48 0.62
C ASP A 122 -14.54 -14.95 0.73
N ARG A 123 -13.53 -14.21 0.27
CA ARG A 123 -13.51 -12.74 0.37
C ARG A 123 -14.39 -12.13 -0.71
N LEU A 124 -15.13 -11.08 -0.36
CA LEU A 124 -15.90 -10.32 -1.35
C LEU A 124 -14.95 -9.38 -2.09
N LEU A 125 -15.07 -9.34 -3.42
CA LEU A 125 -14.34 -8.38 -4.26
C LEU A 125 -15.31 -7.32 -4.74
N SER A 126 -14.98 -6.04 -4.56
CA SER A 126 -15.82 -4.91 -4.96
C SER A 126 -15.10 -4.03 -5.97
N LEU A 127 -15.68 -3.91 -7.16
CA LEU A 127 -15.24 -2.92 -8.14
C LEU A 127 -15.53 -1.50 -7.65
N ASP A 128 -16.61 -1.30 -6.89
CA ASP A 128 -16.95 0.02 -6.33
C ASP A 128 -15.83 0.54 -5.42
N GLN A 129 -15.25 -0.33 -4.57
CA GLN A 129 -14.08 0.04 -3.74
C GLN A 129 -12.84 0.32 -4.59
N LEU A 130 -12.65 -0.40 -5.70
CA LEU A 130 -11.55 -0.15 -6.63
C LEU A 130 -11.71 1.20 -7.36
N TYR A 131 -12.94 1.58 -7.71
CA TYR A 131 -13.25 2.85 -8.37
C TYR A 131 -13.06 4.07 -7.48
N LEU A 132 -12.95 3.91 -6.16
CA LEU A 132 -12.58 5.00 -5.25
C LEU A 132 -11.14 5.50 -5.47
N TYR A 133 -10.26 4.68 -6.05
CA TYR A 133 -8.91 5.08 -6.39
C TYR A 133 -8.88 5.85 -7.71
N GLU A 134 -7.81 6.58 -7.99
CA GLU A 134 -7.52 7.12 -9.33
C GLU A 134 -6.75 6.10 -10.17
N GLU A 135 -6.85 6.17 -11.50
CA GLU A 135 -6.08 5.27 -12.38
C GLU A 135 -4.61 5.72 -12.39
N ASP A 136 -3.70 4.82 -11.98
CA ASP A 136 -2.27 5.09 -11.82
C ASP A 136 -1.98 6.32 -10.91
N GLY A 137 -2.91 6.61 -10.01
CA GLY A 137 -2.88 7.77 -9.14
C GLY A 137 -2.27 7.49 -7.77
N CYS A 138 -2.18 8.56 -6.98
CA CYS A 138 -1.84 8.48 -5.56
C CYS A 138 -3.06 8.01 -4.76
N ILE A 139 -2.86 7.65 -3.48
CA ILE A 139 -3.99 7.40 -2.58
C ILE A 139 -4.77 8.73 -2.40
N PRO A 140 -6.08 8.76 -2.70
CA PRO A 140 -6.90 9.95 -2.49
C PRO A 140 -6.81 10.45 -1.05
N GLY A 141 -6.54 11.75 -0.85
CA GLY A 141 -6.40 12.39 0.46
C GLY A 141 -5.02 12.24 1.13
N LEU A 142 -4.05 11.59 0.48
CA LEU A 142 -2.70 11.44 1.04
C LEU A 142 -1.93 12.77 1.14
N GLU A 143 -2.12 13.65 0.16
CA GLU A 143 -1.51 14.98 0.13
C GLU A 143 -1.92 15.80 1.35
N ASP A 144 -3.23 15.87 1.62
CA ASP A 144 -3.79 16.60 2.76
C ASP A 144 -3.36 15.98 4.10
N ALA A 145 -3.16 14.66 4.14
CA ALA A 145 -2.71 13.94 5.33
C ALA A 145 -1.18 13.98 5.54
N THR A 146 -0.42 14.52 4.58
CA THR A 146 1.04 14.58 4.68
C THR A 146 1.47 15.72 5.59
N ILE A 147 2.28 15.40 6.60
CA ILE A 147 2.85 16.38 7.53
C ILE A 147 4.14 16.92 6.92
N VAL A 148 4.31 18.24 6.86
CA VAL A 148 5.54 18.90 6.39
C VAL A 148 6.35 19.36 7.60
N ASP A 149 7.60 18.91 7.69
CA ASP A 149 8.58 19.23 8.76
C ASP A 149 9.86 19.88 8.18
#